data_AF-A0A6G9YN34-F1
#
_entry.id   AF-A0A6G9YN34-F1
#
_cell.length_a   1.000
_cell.length_b   1.000
_cell.length_c   1.000
_cell.angle_alpha   90.00
_cell.angle_beta   90.00
_cell.angle_gamma   90.00
#
_symmetry.space_group_name_H-M   'P 1'
#
loop_
_entity.id
_entity.type
_entity.pdbx_description
1 polymer ?
#
loop_
_entity_poly.entity_id
_entity_poly.type
_entity_poly.pdbx_seq_one_letter_code
_entity_poly.pdbx_strand_id
1 'polypeptide(L)'
;MPSSNDELLGSFSEEERRELASVTYRYRPGSEISLDRLLAAWAQKVSKLDADRDLPADAPQAWGAHDVVGTLRTRDRIAAVVDSAPEPLRQAVERWLVRWDDLYRSFTVEDPRRRLIRLADLPETLDGWWWRRAPVSGPAAAELDAFSAP
;
A
#
# COMPACT_ATOMS: atom_id res chain seq x y z
N MET A 1 8.66 12.89 -10.03
CA MET A 1 7.43 13.72 -10.16
C MET A 1 6.30 12.97 -9.49
N PRO A 2 5.47 13.57 -8.62
CA PRO A 2 4.24 12.91 -8.22
C PRO A 2 3.32 12.85 -9.44
N SER A 3 3.07 11.65 -9.96
CA SER A 3 2.03 11.44 -10.97
C SER A 3 0.69 11.88 -10.40
N SER A 4 -0.08 12.63 -11.19
CA SER A 4 -1.44 13.01 -10.77
C SER A 4 -2.28 11.73 -10.59
N ASN A 5 -3.32 11.79 -9.76
CA ASN A 5 -4.22 10.65 -9.59
C ASN A 5 -4.80 10.20 -10.94
N ASP A 6 -5.05 11.15 -11.86
CA ASP A 6 -5.56 10.87 -13.20
C ASP A 6 -4.58 10.07 -14.07
N GLU A 7 -3.28 10.32 -13.91
CA GLU A 7 -2.22 9.57 -14.60
C GLU A 7 -2.12 8.14 -14.07
N LEU A 8 -2.15 7.98 -12.74
CA LEU A 8 -2.07 6.67 -12.08
C LEU A 8 -3.30 5.79 -12.37
N LEU A 9 -4.45 6.42 -12.51
CA LEU A 9 -5.72 5.77 -12.84
C LEU A 9 -6.02 5.78 -14.35
N GLY A 10 -5.03 6.12 -15.18
CA GLY A 10 -5.19 6.30 -16.63
C GLY A 10 -5.71 5.07 -17.38
N SER A 11 -5.54 3.86 -16.82
CA SER A 11 -6.06 2.62 -17.41
C SER A 11 -7.56 2.38 -17.17
N PHE A 12 -8.19 3.14 -16.28
CA PHE A 12 -9.64 3.09 -16.06
C PHE A 12 -10.34 4.05 -17.03
N SER A 13 -11.45 3.61 -17.59
CA SER A 13 -12.39 4.47 -18.31
C SER A 13 -12.99 5.54 -17.40
N GLU A 14 -13.61 6.58 -17.97
CA GLU A 14 -14.30 7.61 -17.18
C GLU A 14 -15.46 7.05 -16.37
N GLU A 15 -16.16 6.04 -16.90
CA GLU A 15 -17.25 5.36 -16.20
C GLU A 15 -16.73 4.57 -15.01
N GLU A 16 -15.71 3.74 -15.21
CA GLU A 16 -15.05 3.03 -14.11
C GLU A 16 -14.53 4.00 -13.04
N ARG A 17 -13.94 5.14 -13.41
CA ARG A 17 -13.50 6.16 -12.43
C ARG A 17 -14.65 6.74 -11.63
N ARG A 18 -15.80 7.01 -12.26
CA ARG A 18 -17.01 7.46 -11.56
C ARG A 18 -17.51 6.39 -10.59
N GLU A 19 -17.49 5.13 -10.99
CA GLU A 19 -17.88 4.03 -10.11
C GLU A 19 -16.91 3.85 -8.93
N LEU A 20 -15.60 3.89 -9.17
CA LEU A 20 -14.58 3.85 -8.10
C LEU A 20 -14.76 4.98 -7.08
N ALA A 21 -15.13 6.18 -7.55
CA ALA A 21 -15.40 7.32 -6.67
C ALA A 21 -16.64 7.12 -5.79
N SER A 22 -17.57 6.24 -6.19
CA SER A 22 -18.80 5.95 -5.44
C SER A 22 -18.63 4.86 -4.38
N VAL A 23 -17.61 4.00 -4.50
CA VAL A 23 -17.25 2.99 -3.50
C VAL A 23 -16.38 3.64 -2.43
N THR A 24 -16.82 3.66 -1.17
CA THR A 24 -16.09 4.32 -0.08
C THR A 24 -15.72 3.37 1.07
N TYR A 25 -14.53 3.60 1.63
CA TYR A 25 -14.11 3.06 2.92
C TYR A 25 -14.38 4.10 4.01
N ARG A 26 -15.09 3.69 5.06
CA ARG A 26 -15.40 4.54 6.22
C ARG A 26 -14.42 4.29 7.36
N TYR A 27 -13.63 5.30 7.72
CA TYR A 27 -12.71 5.25 8.87
C TYR A 27 -13.45 5.32 10.20
N ARG A 28 -14.40 6.26 10.26
CA ARG A 28 -15.24 6.61 11.40
C ARG A 28 -16.45 7.39 10.89
N PRO A 29 -17.50 7.59 11.69
CA PRO A 29 -18.61 8.45 11.29
C PRO A 29 -18.12 9.82 10.80
N GLY A 30 -18.51 10.22 9.58
CA GLY A 30 -18.11 11.49 8.96
C GLY A 30 -16.70 11.52 8.34
N SER A 31 -15.99 10.39 8.25
CA SER A 31 -14.68 10.31 7.60
C SER A 31 -14.62 9.11 6.66
N GLU A 32 -14.59 9.40 5.37
CA GLU A 32 -14.59 8.40 4.29
C GLU A 32 -13.51 8.72 3.25
N ILE A 33 -13.06 7.69 2.57
CA ILE A 33 -12.19 7.80 1.39
C ILE A 33 -12.73 6.89 0.29
N SER A 34 -12.76 7.40 -0.93
CA SER A 34 -13.22 6.66 -2.09
C SER A 34 -12.15 5.69 -2.60
N LEU A 35 -12.58 4.65 -3.33
CA LEU A 35 -11.70 3.59 -3.81
C LEU A 35 -10.67 4.11 -4.82
N ASP A 36 -11.04 5.03 -5.71
CA ASP A 36 -10.10 5.71 -6.62
C ASP A 36 -8.94 6.38 -5.86
N ARG A 37 -9.25 7.06 -4.74
CA ARG A 37 -8.25 7.72 -3.89
C ARG A 37 -7.41 6.72 -3.12
N LEU A 38 -7.98 5.60 -2.69
CA LEU A 38 -7.21 4.50 -2.06
C LEU A 38 -6.24 3.86 -3.05
N LEU A 39 -6.67 3.58 -4.28
CA LEU A 39 -5.83 3.04 -5.34
C LEU A 39 -4.69 4.00 -5.66
N ALA A 40 -4.98 5.27 -5.95
CA ALA A 40 -3.95 6.26 -6.19
C ALA A 40 -2.96 6.38 -5.01
N ALA A 41 -3.45 6.35 -3.77
CA ALA A 41 -2.59 6.36 -2.58
C ALA A 41 -1.69 5.12 -2.49
N TRP A 42 -2.18 3.93 -2.84
CA TRP A 42 -1.36 2.71 -2.90
C TRP A 42 -0.23 2.86 -3.93
N ALA A 43 -0.55 3.25 -5.15
CA ALA A 43 0.46 3.45 -6.20
C ALA A 43 1.53 4.49 -5.82
N GLN A 44 1.11 5.64 -5.29
CA GLN A 44 2.04 6.69 -4.85
C GLN A 44 2.95 6.20 -3.71
N LYS A 45 2.37 5.49 -2.75
CA LYS A 45 3.11 4.98 -1.60
C LYS A 45 4.12 3.91 -1.98
N VAL A 46 3.71 2.94 -2.81
CA VAL A 46 4.63 1.91 -3.33
C VAL A 46 5.75 2.55 -4.15
N SER A 47 5.42 3.50 -5.03
CA SER A 47 6.43 4.22 -5.83
C SER A 47 7.42 4.99 -4.95
N LYS A 48 6.95 5.63 -3.88
CA LYS A 48 7.82 6.34 -2.93
C LYS A 48 8.75 5.39 -2.18
N LEU A 49 8.22 4.26 -1.70
CA LEU A 49 9.03 3.23 -1.03
C LEU A 49 10.10 2.65 -1.96
N ASP A 50 9.75 2.37 -3.22
CA ASP A 50 10.73 1.90 -4.21
C ASP A 50 11.80 2.95 -4.49
N ALA A 51 11.42 4.22 -4.66
CA ALA A 51 12.37 5.31 -4.87
C ALA A 51 13.30 5.56 -3.66
N ASP A 52 12.83 5.31 -2.45
CA ASP A 52 13.61 5.52 -1.22
C ASP A 52 14.57 4.37 -0.91
N ARG A 53 14.45 3.22 -1.57
CA ARG A 53 15.24 2.02 -1.25
C ARG A 53 16.76 2.22 -1.39
N ASP A 54 17.15 3.20 -2.21
CA ASP A 54 18.53 3.55 -2.53
C ASP A 54 19.03 4.78 -1.73
N LEU A 55 18.18 5.35 -0.86
CA LEU A 55 18.56 6.47 0.00
C LEU A 55 19.34 5.99 1.24
N PRO A 56 20.25 6.83 1.77
CA PRO A 56 20.88 6.61 3.07
C PRO A 56 19.84 6.52 4.20
N ALA A 57 20.13 5.71 5.22
CA ALA A 57 19.24 5.47 6.37
C ALA A 57 18.87 6.74 7.15
N ASP A 58 19.73 7.75 7.13
CA ASP A 58 19.56 9.04 7.80
C ASP A 58 18.99 10.14 6.89
N ALA A 59 18.58 9.80 5.66
CA ALA A 59 18.02 10.75 4.73
C ALA A 59 16.69 11.33 5.27
N PRO A 60 16.61 12.65 5.55
CA PRO A 60 15.47 13.24 6.26
C PRO A 60 14.15 13.17 5.50
N GLN A 61 14.18 12.96 4.19
CA GLN A 61 13.02 12.81 3.31
C GLN A 61 12.58 11.36 3.08
N ALA A 62 13.34 10.40 3.60
CA ALA A 62 13.06 8.99 3.37
C ALA A 62 11.91 8.49 4.24
N TRP A 63 11.20 7.51 3.71
CA TRP A 63 10.16 6.80 4.44
C TRP A 63 10.74 5.68 5.29
N GLY A 64 10.28 5.64 6.53
CA GLY A 64 10.70 4.69 7.54
C GLY A 64 9.79 3.45 7.61
N ALA A 65 10.01 2.62 8.63
CA ALA A 65 9.24 1.39 8.82
C ALA A 65 7.75 1.68 9.13
N HIS A 66 7.46 2.79 9.83
CA HIS A 66 6.08 3.22 10.08
C HIS A 66 5.35 3.69 8.81
N ASP A 67 6.06 4.24 7.83
CA ASP A 67 5.48 4.59 6.53
C ASP A 67 5.11 3.35 5.73
N VAL A 68 5.90 2.27 5.84
CA VAL A 68 5.54 0.96 5.28
C VAL A 68 4.26 0.45 5.94
N VAL A 69 4.15 0.49 7.28
CA VAL A 69 2.91 0.12 7.99
C VAL A 69 1.72 0.93 7.50
N GLY A 70 1.87 2.25 7.34
CA GLY A 70 0.82 3.12 6.79
C GLY A 70 0.43 2.74 5.36
N THR A 71 1.39 2.27 4.56
CA THR A 71 1.19 1.79 3.19
C THR A 71 0.43 0.48 3.13
N LEU A 72 0.78 -0.48 4.00
CA LEU A 72 0.07 -1.76 4.10
C LEU A 72 -1.37 -1.59 4.60
N ARG A 73 -1.61 -0.66 5.52
CA ARG A 73 -2.98 -0.30 5.95
C ARG A 73 -3.81 0.28 4.80
N THR A 74 -3.21 0.97 3.82
CA THR A 74 -3.95 1.37 2.60
C THR A 74 -4.37 0.15 1.80
N ARG A 75 -3.51 -0.87 1.68
CA ARG A 75 -3.83 -2.11 0.96
C ARG A 75 -4.93 -2.91 1.64
N ASP A 76 -4.95 -2.94 2.99
CA ASP A 76 -6.05 -3.52 3.78
C ASP A 76 -7.39 -2.85 3.47
N ARG A 77 -7.40 -1.51 3.38
CA ARG A 77 -8.62 -0.74 3.08
C ARG A 77 -9.14 -1.02 1.68
N ILE A 78 -8.24 -1.13 0.70
CA ILE A 78 -8.61 -1.54 -0.67
C ILE A 78 -9.26 -2.92 -0.63
N ALA A 79 -8.63 -3.90 0.02
CA ALA A 79 -9.16 -5.25 0.13
C ALA A 79 -10.54 -5.27 0.83
N ALA A 80 -10.75 -4.42 1.84
CA ALA A 80 -12.01 -4.35 2.58
C ALA A 80 -13.20 -3.80 1.76
N VAL A 81 -12.95 -3.00 0.72
CA VAL A 81 -14.04 -2.37 -0.06
C VAL A 81 -14.13 -2.84 -1.50
N VAL A 82 -13.10 -3.48 -2.05
CA VAL A 82 -13.15 -3.94 -3.45
C VAL A 82 -14.25 -4.98 -3.67
N ASP A 83 -14.59 -5.76 -2.65
CA ASP A 83 -15.67 -6.76 -2.71
C ASP A 83 -17.08 -6.16 -2.73
N SER A 84 -17.24 -4.88 -2.41
CA SER A 84 -18.54 -4.19 -2.57
C SER A 84 -18.71 -3.55 -3.95
N ALA A 85 -17.68 -3.54 -4.78
CA ALA A 85 -17.75 -3.06 -6.16
C ALA A 85 -18.49 -4.06 -7.06
N PRO A 86 -19.14 -3.59 -8.15
CA PRO A 86 -19.67 -4.47 -9.18
C PRO A 86 -18.57 -5.36 -9.79
N GLU A 87 -18.94 -6.59 -10.18
CA GLU A 87 -17.98 -7.59 -10.68
C GLU A 87 -17.05 -7.08 -11.80
N PRO A 88 -17.53 -6.38 -12.84
CA PRO A 88 -16.65 -5.86 -13.88
C PRO A 88 -15.61 -4.87 -13.33
N LEU A 89 -16.03 -4.02 -12.39
CA LEU A 89 -15.15 -3.03 -11.76
C LEU A 89 -14.12 -3.71 -10.85
N ARG A 90 -14.53 -4.71 -10.07
CA ARG A 90 -13.62 -5.51 -9.25
C ARG A 90 -12.50 -6.12 -10.09
N GLN A 91 -12.82 -6.75 -11.22
CA GLN A 91 -11.81 -7.31 -12.12
C GLN A 91 -10.88 -6.24 -12.70
N ALA A 92 -11.39 -5.04 -13.00
CA ALA A 92 -10.56 -3.93 -13.44
C ALA A 92 -9.59 -3.47 -12.35
N VAL A 93 -10.07 -3.37 -11.11
CA VAL A 93 -9.26 -3.04 -9.94
C VAL A 93 -8.19 -4.11 -9.69
N GLU A 94 -8.53 -5.39 -9.77
CA GLU A 94 -7.56 -6.48 -9.60
C GLU A 94 -6.44 -6.42 -10.65
N ARG A 95 -6.78 -6.24 -11.93
CA ARG A 95 -5.78 -6.07 -13.00
C ARG A 95 -4.87 -4.86 -12.76
N TRP A 96 -5.45 -3.76 -12.28
CA TRP A 96 -4.68 -2.57 -11.95
C TRP A 96 -3.76 -2.79 -10.74
N LEU A 97 -4.24 -3.49 -9.70
CA LEU A 97 -3.49 -3.79 -8.49
C LEU A 97 -2.29 -4.68 -8.77
N VAL A 98 -2.40 -5.64 -9.70
CA VAL A 98 -1.29 -6.54 -10.07
C VAL A 98 -0.01 -5.76 -10.34
N ARG A 99 -0.07 -4.66 -11.11
CA ARG A 99 1.11 -3.82 -11.43
C ARG A 99 1.82 -3.30 -10.18
N TRP A 100 1.06 -2.75 -9.23
CA TRP A 100 1.63 -2.10 -8.05
C TRP A 100 1.99 -3.11 -6.96
N ASP A 101 1.22 -4.20 -6.86
CA ASP A 101 1.53 -5.33 -6.00
C ASP A 101 2.82 -6.03 -6.48
N ASP A 102 3.06 -6.14 -7.78
CA ASP A 102 4.30 -6.67 -8.35
C ASP A 102 5.48 -5.74 -8.14
N LEU A 103 5.29 -4.42 -8.28
CA LEU A 103 6.33 -3.45 -7.92
C LEU A 103 6.68 -3.59 -6.43
N TYR A 104 5.70 -3.65 -5.54
CA TYR A 104 5.92 -3.86 -4.12
C TYR A 104 6.68 -5.17 -3.83
N ARG A 105 6.33 -6.26 -4.52
CA ARG A 105 7.05 -7.54 -4.40
C ARG A 105 8.51 -7.44 -4.87
N SER A 106 8.81 -6.62 -5.86
CA SER A 106 10.13 -6.53 -6.47
C SER A 106 11.23 -6.01 -5.53
N PHE A 107 10.88 -5.20 -4.52
CA PHE A 107 11.83 -4.65 -3.55
C PHE A 107 11.61 -5.16 -2.10
N THR A 108 10.74 -6.15 -1.93
CA THR A 108 10.46 -6.77 -0.63
C THR A 108 10.77 -8.26 -0.65
N VAL A 109 11.02 -8.86 0.50
CA VAL A 109 11.21 -10.31 0.70
C VAL A 109 10.26 -10.82 1.77
N GLU A 110 10.11 -12.14 1.88
CA GLU A 110 9.36 -12.74 2.97
C GLU A 110 9.89 -12.29 4.34
N ASP A 111 8.97 -11.96 5.23
CA ASP A 111 9.24 -11.54 6.60
C ASP A 111 8.81 -12.63 7.59
N PRO A 112 9.58 -13.73 7.73
CA PRO A 112 9.20 -14.87 8.59
C PRO A 112 9.11 -14.47 10.06
N ARG A 113 9.77 -13.37 10.45
CA ARG A 113 9.74 -12.82 11.81
C ARG A 113 8.57 -11.85 12.05
N ARG A 114 7.70 -11.63 11.04
CA ARG A 114 6.50 -10.78 11.10
C ARG A 114 6.75 -9.43 11.78
N ARG A 115 7.89 -8.81 11.45
CA ARG A 115 8.39 -7.57 12.07
C ARG A 115 7.42 -6.42 11.84
N LEU A 116 6.87 -6.27 10.64
CA LEU A 116 5.90 -5.20 10.35
C LEU A 116 4.56 -5.39 11.09
N ILE A 117 4.11 -6.62 11.29
CA ILE A 117 2.91 -6.91 12.08
C ILE A 117 3.13 -6.54 13.54
N ARG A 118 4.29 -6.91 14.10
CA ARG A 118 4.67 -6.54 15.47
C ARG A 118 4.81 -5.02 15.63
N LEU A 119 5.49 -4.35 14.69
CA LEU A 119 5.62 -2.90 14.68
C LEU A 119 4.26 -2.18 14.60
N ALA A 120 3.30 -2.77 13.88
CA ALA A 120 1.96 -2.21 13.72
C ALA A 120 0.99 -2.54 14.87
N ASP A 121 1.45 -3.33 15.87
CA ASP A 121 0.62 -3.89 16.95
C ASP A 121 -0.64 -4.59 16.42
N LEU A 122 -0.44 -5.45 15.41
CA LEU A 122 -1.51 -6.20 14.74
C LEU A 122 -1.51 -7.67 15.15
N PRO A 123 -2.67 -8.36 15.10
CA PRO A 123 -2.73 -9.79 15.36
C PRO A 123 -1.84 -10.60 14.42
N GLU A 124 -1.15 -11.60 14.96
CA GLU A 124 -0.38 -12.54 14.13
C GLU A 124 -1.27 -13.40 13.22
N THR A 125 -2.59 -13.38 13.39
CA THR A 125 -3.52 -14.06 12.47
C THR A 125 -3.84 -13.24 11.22
N LEU A 126 -3.26 -12.05 11.03
CA LEU A 126 -3.51 -11.23 9.85
C LEU A 126 -2.94 -11.90 8.59
N ASP A 127 -3.80 -12.13 7.61
CA ASP A 127 -3.48 -12.99 6.44
C ASP A 127 -3.24 -12.25 5.12
N GLY A 128 -3.24 -10.91 5.13
CA GLY A 128 -2.83 -10.14 3.96
C GLY A 128 -1.40 -10.49 3.57
N TRP A 129 -1.19 -11.05 2.38
CA TRP A 129 0.14 -11.50 1.92
C TRP A 129 1.19 -10.38 1.96
N TRP A 130 0.74 -9.13 1.78
CA TRP A 130 1.58 -7.93 1.83
C TRP A 130 2.18 -7.69 3.23
N TRP A 131 1.52 -8.13 4.31
CA TRP A 131 2.05 -8.08 5.68
C TRP A 131 3.11 -9.15 5.97
N ARG A 132 3.25 -10.14 5.10
CA ARG A 132 4.27 -11.19 5.22
C ARG A 132 5.55 -10.83 4.47
N ARG A 133 5.72 -9.55 4.10
CA ARG A 133 6.87 -9.07 3.35
C ARG A 133 7.45 -7.81 3.97
N ALA A 134 8.77 -7.66 3.90
CA ALA A 134 9.47 -6.49 4.39
C ALA A 134 10.43 -5.94 3.32
N PRO A 135 10.70 -4.62 3.28
CA PRO A 135 11.73 -4.04 2.43
C PRO A 135 13.10 -4.69 2.67
N VAL A 136 13.86 -4.88 1.59
CA VAL A 136 15.20 -5.51 1.65
C VAL A 136 16.29 -4.49 2.01
N SER A 137 16.12 -3.24 1.61
CA SER A 137 17.12 -2.18 1.73
C SER A 137 16.47 -0.82 2.00
N GLY A 138 17.35 0.17 2.20
CA GLY A 138 16.94 1.54 2.42
C GLY A 138 16.50 1.83 3.85
N PRO A 139 15.99 3.04 4.10
CA PRO A 139 15.76 3.56 5.45
C PRO A 139 14.71 2.77 6.22
N ALA A 140 13.61 2.38 5.57
CA ALA A 140 12.60 1.53 6.18
C ALA A 140 13.12 0.15 6.61
N ALA A 141 14.04 -0.47 5.85
CA ALA A 141 14.65 -1.74 6.24
C ALA A 141 15.57 -1.56 7.46
N ALA A 142 16.39 -0.51 7.46
CA ALA A 142 17.29 -0.19 8.56
C ALA A 142 16.55 0.09 9.87
N GLU A 143 15.46 0.87 9.82
CA GLU A 143 14.60 1.10 11.00
C GLU A 143 13.94 -0.19 11.50
N LEU A 144 13.46 -1.03 10.59
CA LEU A 144 12.82 -2.29 10.94
C LEU A 144 13.80 -3.27 11.61
N ASP A 145 15.05 -3.29 11.15
CA ASP A 145 16.14 -4.06 11.75
C ASP A 145 16.51 -3.52 13.14
N ALA A 146 16.60 -2.20 13.30
CA ALA A 146 16.85 -1.57 14.59
C ALA A 146 15.74 -1.85 15.62
N PHE A 147 14.47 -1.84 15.18
CA PHE A 147 13.33 -2.21 16.02
C PHE A 147 13.33 -3.69 16.44
N SER A 148 13.90 -4.55 15.60
CA SER A 148 13.92 -6.01 15.81
C SER A 148 15.19 -6.50 16.50
N ALA A 149 16.11 -5.60 16.85
CA ALA A 149 17.30 -5.92 17.62
C ALA A 149 16.92 -6.39 19.04
N PRO A 150 17.61 -7.39 19.60
CA PRO A 150 17.32 -7.94 20.92
C PRO A 150 17.57 -6.96 22.07
#